data_AF-A0AAV3YTP3-F1
#
_entry.id   AF-A0AAV3YTP3-F1
#
_cell.length_a   1.000
_cell.length_b   1.000
_cell.length_c   1.000
_cell.angle_alpha   90.00
_cell.angle_beta   90.00
_cell.angle_gamma   90.00
#
_symmetry.space_group_name_H-M   'P 1'
#
loop_
_entity.id
_entity.type
_entity.pdbx_description
1 polymer ?
#
loop_
_entity_poly.entity_id
_entity_poly.type
_entity_poly.pdbx_seq_one_letter_code
_entity_poly.pdbx_strand_id
1 'polypeptide(L)'
;MKPVHLMFVLATGLAIVNGQLVTNTSGEAGELCGLHHRCLSISYCNKSIGNYECLCPDDLVGNGKLGCVRNVSNTVFIQSDPHVKNLYHEFLTVGTPCRYRVMEYIYNDRFWAKVYADNFLYHGGKYFVNRIEMKAGVSKEPLSEIPDSSKLTWLSVLIEGNTTSEGHYQFKEWRKNESISWTTPNENTRFLQDGSEIVTHYDDVNNMAIILAYDVGLKISFRPADIFALESSKRMPLVPGAVITVDDGELAKTQFSETDISSTPDGPSVKRLAVELNVTLNIFAIFLTLNNYRVNEATSDNQECDAVVRDFGNMCTYIQDEFDAVKRCGHLYLDQELLVCVQSKYLSEEFLPLAFKLCIQATCGKNSPSCHKLKKHITDVGCDLPKPIEELNCGTDVQLLLKSVENNAQVECPA
;
A
#
# COMPACT_ATOMS: atom_id res chain seq x y z
N MET A 1 38.93 47.16 -24.75
CA MET A 1 38.36 45.88 -24.28
C MET A 1 37.82 46.11 -22.87
N LYS A 2 36.50 46.09 -22.69
CA LYS A 2 35.85 46.30 -21.39
C LYS A 2 35.75 44.95 -20.65
N PRO A 3 35.99 44.88 -19.35
CA PRO A 3 35.81 43.64 -18.60
C PRO A 3 34.32 43.33 -18.47
N VAL A 4 33.94 42.12 -18.86
CA VAL A 4 32.61 41.55 -18.61
C VAL A 4 32.63 41.02 -17.18
N HIS A 5 31.87 41.66 -16.29
CA HIS A 5 31.59 41.10 -14.98
C HIS A 5 30.57 39.96 -15.13
N LEU A 6 31.06 38.73 -15.02
CA LEU A 6 30.25 37.53 -14.91
C LEU A 6 29.67 37.49 -13.48
N MET A 7 28.42 37.91 -13.32
CA MET A 7 27.64 37.66 -12.09
C MET A 7 27.28 36.18 -12.05
N PHE A 8 27.93 35.42 -11.18
CA PHE A 8 27.42 34.14 -10.72
C PHE A 8 26.23 34.40 -9.79
N VAL A 9 25.02 34.23 -10.31
CA VAL A 9 23.84 34.05 -9.47
C VAL A 9 23.94 32.65 -8.88
N LEU A 10 24.46 32.55 -7.66
CA LEU A 10 24.32 31.37 -6.82
C LEU A 10 22.83 31.19 -6.52
N ALA A 11 22.17 30.35 -7.31
CA ALA A 11 20.87 29.80 -6.97
C ALA A 11 21.06 28.96 -5.70
N THR A 12 20.85 29.58 -4.54
CA THR A 12 20.60 28.86 -3.30
C THR A 12 19.32 28.05 -3.51
N GLY A 13 19.48 26.77 -3.85
CA GLY A 13 18.38 25.82 -3.72
C GLY A 13 17.91 25.87 -2.28
N LEU A 14 16.73 26.44 -2.08
CA LEU A 14 15.96 26.24 -0.86
C LEU A 14 15.73 24.72 -0.78
N ALA A 15 16.56 24.04 -0.01
CA ALA A 15 16.18 22.77 0.57
C ALA A 15 14.98 23.10 1.45
N ILE A 16 13.77 22.91 0.89
CA ILE A 16 12.56 22.90 1.68
C ILE A 16 12.76 21.71 2.61
N VAL A 17 13.17 21.99 3.85
CA VAL A 17 13.16 21.01 4.92
C VAL A 17 11.68 20.67 5.07
N ASN A 18 11.26 19.56 4.46
CA ASN A 18 9.93 18.99 4.64
C ASN A 18 9.86 18.51 6.09
N GLY A 19 9.66 19.45 7.03
CA GLY A 19 9.56 19.10 8.43
C GLY A 19 8.40 18.13 8.61
N GLN A 20 8.58 17.18 9.52
CA GLN A 20 7.62 16.14 9.85
C GLN A 20 7.38 16.19 11.35
N LEU A 21 6.14 15.95 11.80
CA LEU A 21 5.91 15.75 13.23
C LEU A 21 6.35 14.34 13.57
N VAL A 22 7.25 14.21 14.56
CA VAL A 22 7.76 12.91 15.01
C VAL A 22 7.22 12.63 16.41
N THR A 23 6.49 11.53 16.55
CA THR A 23 5.98 11.04 17.83
C THR A 23 6.56 9.67 18.12
N ASN A 24 7.00 9.41 19.35
CA ASN A 24 7.47 8.08 19.75
C ASN A 24 6.53 7.50 20.81
N THR A 25 6.29 6.20 20.74
CA THR A 25 5.50 5.45 21.74
C THR A 25 6.23 4.17 22.15
N SER A 26 5.95 3.65 23.34
CA SER A 26 6.60 2.45 23.86
C SER A 26 5.74 1.66 24.84
N GLY A 27 4.44 1.59 24.57
CA GLY A 27 3.51 0.82 25.39
C GLY A 27 3.75 -0.68 25.24
N GLU A 28 3.40 -1.45 26.26
CA GLU A 28 3.50 -2.91 26.17
C GLU A 28 2.23 -3.57 25.59
N ALA A 29 1.11 -2.84 25.56
CA ALA A 29 -0.30 -3.24 25.48
C ALA A 29 -0.75 -4.44 26.36
N GLY A 30 -1.90 -4.27 27.00
CA GLY A 30 -2.76 -5.29 27.61
C GLY A 30 -2.17 -6.46 28.41
N GLU A 31 -3.06 -7.41 28.70
CA GLU A 31 -2.71 -8.70 29.29
C GLU A 31 -1.94 -9.57 28.27
N LEU A 32 -0.92 -10.30 28.74
CA LEU A 32 -0.26 -11.34 27.97
C LEU A 32 -1.24 -12.50 27.70
N CYS A 33 -1.47 -12.80 26.43
CA CYS A 33 -2.40 -13.83 25.98
C CYS A 33 -1.71 -14.89 25.13
N GLY A 34 -1.39 -16.01 25.78
CA GLY A 34 -0.54 -17.07 25.22
C GLY A 34 0.94 -16.81 25.51
N LEU A 35 1.83 -17.40 24.71
CA LEU A 35 3.27 -17.36 24.98
C LEU A 35 3.90 -15.99 24.68
N HIS A 36 3.42 -15.31 23.64
CA HIS A 36 4.13 -14.18 23.06
C HIS A 36 3.23 -13.06 22.54
N HIS A 37 1.92 -13.14 22.69
CA HIS A 37 1.01 -12.12 22.17
C HIS A 37 0.38 -11.35 23.30
N ARG A 38 0.16 -10.05 23.07
CA ARG A 38 -0.52 -9.17 24.01
C ARG A 38 -1.79 -8.63 23.38
N CYS A 39 -2.82 -8.50 24.19
CA CYS A 39 -4.08 -7.90 23.77
C CYS A 39 -3.98 -6.36 23.77
N LEU A 40 -4.95 -5.69 23.16
CA LEU A 40 -5.15 -4.26 23.39
C LEU A 40 -5.40 -4.01 24.88
N SER A 41 -5.07 -2.81 25.35
CA SER A 41 -5.29 -2.41 26.74
C SER A 41 -6.74 -2.52 27.21
N ILE A 42 -7.69 -2.37 26.29
CA ILE A 42 -9.14 -2.49 26.54
C ILE A 42 -9.66 -3.92 26.41
N SER A 43 -8.86 -4.84 25.88
CA SER A 43 -9.23 -6.24 25.65
C SER A 43 -8.76 -7.12 26.80
N TYR A 44 -9.37 -8.29 26.93
CA TYR A 44 -8.99 -9.30 27.94
C TYR A 44 -8.61 -10.62 27.28
N CYS A 45 -7.77 -11.41 27.95
CA CYS A 45 -7.40 -12.72 27.44
C CYS A 45 -8.37 -13.81 27.90
N ASN A 46 -9.05 -14.47 26.97
CA ASN A 46 -9.73 -15.72 27.25
C ASN A 46 -8.70 -16.85 27.31
N LYS A 47 -8.54 -17.47 28.49
CA LYS A 47 -7.60 -18.55 28.79
C LYS A 47 -8.26 -19.92 28.80
N SER A 48 -9.12 -20.19 27.83
CA SER A 48 -9.71 -21.51 27.66
C SER A 48 -8.63 -22.55 27.33
N ILE A 49 -8.75 -23.76 27.87
CA ILE A 49 -7.71 -24.81 27.74
C ILE A 49 -7.36 -25.02 26.26
N GLY A 50 -6.13 -24.66 25.88
CA GLY A 50 -5.58 -24.84 24.53
C GLY A 50 -5.78 -23.67 23.55
N ASN A 51 -6.63 -22.70 23.85
CA ASN A 51 -6.90 -21.55 22.98
C ASN A 51 -6.83 -20.24 23.77
N TYR A 52 -5.71 -19.52 23.61
CA TYR A 52 -5.53 -18.17 24.12
C TYR A 52 -5.98 -17.16 23.06
N GLU A 53 -7.06 -16.43 23.34
CA GLU A 53 -7.63 -15.46 22.42
C GLU A 53 -7.90 -14.13 23.13
N CYS A 54 -7.55 -13.03 22.47
CA CYS A 54 -7.91 -11.70 22.94
C CYS A 54 -9.35 -11.41 22.55
N LEU A 55 -10.18 -11.10 23.54
CA LEU A 55 -11.57 -10.75 23.34
C LEU A 55 -11.79 -9.26 23.61
N CYS A 56 -12.69 -8.67 22.84
CA CYS A 56 -13.17 -7.32 23.10
C CYS A 56 -14.17 -7.34 24.28
N PRO A 57 -14.34 -6.20 24.98
CA PRO A 57 -15.44 -6.00 25.92
C PRO A 57 -16.81 -6.29 25.28
N ASP A 58 -17.82 -6.63 26.09
CA ASP A 58 -19.13 -7.13 25.63
C ASP A 58 -19.88 -6.19 24.67
N ASP A 59 -19.60 -4.88 24.69
CA ASP A 59 -20.20 -3.87 23.82
C ASP A 59 -19.44 -3.64 22.51
N LEU A 60 -18.28 -4.31 22.33
CA LEU A 60 -17.40 -4.17 21.19
C LEU A 60 -17.15 -5.51 20.49
N VAL A 61 -16.87 -5.45 19.19
CA VAL A 61 -16.47 -6.58 18.35
C VAL A 61 -15.08 -6.34 17.76
N GLY A 62 -14.40 -7.40 17.35
CA GLY A 62 -13.07 -7.30 16.76
C GLY A 62 -12.20 -8.49 17.13
N ASN A 63 -10.90 -8.34 16.96
CA ASN A 63 -9.92 -9.41 17.22
C ASN A 63 -9.15 -9.22 18.54
N GLY A 64 -9.43 -8.15 19.29
CA GLY A 64 -8.81 -7.83 20.58
C GLY A 64 -7.30 -7.59 20.56
N LYS A 65 -6.64 -7.69 19.39
CA LYS A 65 -5.18 -7.55 19.21
C LYS A 65 -4.81 -6.27 18.47
N LEU A 66 -5.66 -5.89 17.51
CA LEU A 66 -5.47 -4.75 16.63
C LEU A 66 -6.65 -3.79 16.70
N GLY A 67 -7.88 -4.27 16.90
CA GLY A 67 -9.04 -3.40 17.08
C GLY A 67 -10.18 -4.04 17.86
N CYS A 68 -10.83 -3.21 18.68
CA CYS A 68 -12.16 -3.42 19.21
C CYS A 68 -13.01 -2.21 18.80
N VAL A 69 -14.08 -2.48 18.08
CA VAL A 69 -14.91 -1.50 17.38
C VAL A 69 -16.37 -1.76 17.73
N ARG A 70 -17.28 -0.80 17.52
CA ARG A 70 -18.69 -1.03 17.81
C ARG A 70 -19.24 -2.06 16.82
N ASN A 71 -20.19 -2.88 17.24
CA ASN A 71 -20.82 -3.88 16.37
C ASN A 71 -21.57 -3.26 15.17
N VAL A 72 -21.95 -2.00 15.29
CA VAL A 72 -22.62 -1.22 14.24
C VAL A 72 -21.63 -0.54 13.28
N SER A 73 -20.32 -0.59 13.55
CA SER A 73 -19.33 0.07 12.70
C SER A 73 -18.98 -0.80 11.50
N ASN A 74 -18.95 -0.18 10.33
CA ASN A 74 -18.44 -0.82 9.12
C ASN A 74 -16.91 -0.76 9.14
N THR A 75 -16.27 -1.92 9.08
CA THR A 75 -14.87 -2.04 9.47
C THR A 75 -14.05 -2.83 8.47
N VAL A 76 -12.91 -2.27 8.08
CA VAL A 76 -11.84 -2.94 7.36
C VAL A 76 -10.69 -3.20 8.32
N PHE A 77 -10.22 -4.44 8.39
CA PHE A 77 -8.99 -4.80 9.10
C PHE A 77 -7.90 -5.10 8.11
N ILE A 78 -6.72 -4.52 8.28
CA ILE A 78 -5.49 -4.94 7.60
C ILE A 78 -4.57 -5.44 8.70
N GLN A 79 -4.22 -6.71 8.71
CA GLN A 79 -3.43 -7.32 9.79
C GLN A 79 -2.40 -8.25 9.18
N SER A 80 -1.17 -8.27 9.71
CA SER A 80 -0.11 -9.27 9.45
C SER A 80 0.03 -9.80 8.01
N ASP A 81 1.13 -9.51 7.33
CA ASP A 81 1.45 -10.07 5.99
C ASP A 81 0.39 -9.86 4.89
N PRO A 82 0.08 -8.59 4.61
CA PRO A 82 -1.16 -7.99 5.08
C PRO A 82 -2.38 -8.77 4.58
N HIS A 83 -3.04 -9.42 5.53
CA HIS A 83 -4.39 -9.94 5.37
C HIS A 83 -5.40 -8.82 5.59
N VAL A 84 -6.18 -8.52 4.56
CA VAL A 84 -7.30 -7.59 4.61
C VAL A 84 -8.58 -8.38 4.87
N LYS A 85 -9.35 -7.98 5.89
CA LYS A 85 -10.76 -8.31 6.04
C LYS A 85 -11.55 -7.10 5.56
N ASN A 86 -12.17 -7.20 4.38
CA ASN A 86 -12.89 -6.08 3.76
C ASN A 86 -14.30 -5.91 4.35
N LEU A 87 -15.08 -4.97 3.78
CA LEU A 87 -16.46 -4.69 4.19
C LEU A 87 -17.45 -5.85 3.92
N TYR A 88 -17.10 -6.80 3.03
CA TYR A 88 -17.84 -8.05 2.83
C TYR A 88 -17.47 -9.16 3.82
N HIS A 89 -16.60 -8.85 4.79
CA HIS A 89 -15.99 -9.82 5.69
C HIS A 89 -15.18 -10.91 4.97
N GLU A 90 -14.73 -10.64 3.74
CA GLU A 90 -13.85 -11.52 2.98
C GLU A 90 -12.39 -11.27 3.38
N PHE A 91 -11.61 -12.34 3.42
CA PHE A 91 -10.19 -12.29 3.71
C PHE A 91 -9.38 -12.40 2.42
N LEU A 92 -8.50 -11.44 2.16
CA LEU A 92 -7.59 -11.42 1.01
C LEU A 92 -6.20 -10.96 1.43
N THR A 93 -5.16 -11.33 0.69
CA THR A 93 -3.79 -10.86 0.91
C THR A 93 -3.40 -9.82 -0.14
N VAL A 94 -2.84 -8.70 0.31
CA VAL A 94 -2.41 -7.60 -0.56
C VAL A 94 -0.90 -7.46 -0.50
N GLY A 95 -0.17 -8.40 -1.13
CA GLY A 95 1.29 -8.49 -1.07
C GLY A 95 2.04 -7.55 -2.04
N THR A 96 1.58 -6.32 -2.26
CA THR A 96 2.20 -5.40 -3.23
C THR A 96 2.93 -4.25 -2.54
N PRO A 97 4.12 -3.84 -3.02
CA PRO A 97 4.83 -2.66 -2.54
C PRO A 97 4.23 -1.35 -3.05
N CYS A 98 3.30 -1.41 -4.02
CA CYS A 98 2.62 -0.23 -4.51
C CYS A 98 1.44 0.13 -3.63
N ARG A 99 1.27 1.44 -3.44
CA ARG A 99 0.13 2.04 -2.75
C ARG A 99 -1.20 1.54 -3.32
N TYR A 100 -2.16 1.29 -2.44
CA TYR A 100 -3.51 0.90 -2.82
C TYR A 100 -4.55 1.67 -2.03
N ARG A 101 -5.73 1.87 -2.65
CA ARG A 101 -6.89 2.44 -1.98
C ARG A 101 -7.60 1.33 -1.21
N VAL A 102 -7.66 1.49 0.10
CA VAL A 102 -8.31 0.56 1.01
C VAL A 102 -9.82 0.76 0.96
N MET A 103 -10.26 2.01 1.05
CA MET A 103 -11.66 2.39 1.18
C MET A 103 -11.90 3.79 0.59
N GLU A 104 -13.09 3.97 0.01
CA GLU A 104 -13.66 5.25 -0.39
C GLU A 104 -14.98 5.48 0.34
N TYR A 105 -15.16 6.66 0.91
CA TYR A 105 -16.27 6.98 1.79
C TYR A 105 -16.86 8.35 1.43
N ILE A 106 -18.16 8.42 1.22
CA ILE A 106 -18.89 9.68 0.98
C ILE A 106 -19.96 9.82 2.05
N TYR A 107 -20.03 11.00 2.67
CA TYR A 107 -20.97 11.31 3.74
C TYR A 107 -21.74 12.59 3.45
N ASN A 108 -23.07 12.52 3.63
CA ASN A 108 -24.03 13.63 3.42
C ASN A 108 -23.86 14.39 2.09
N ASP A 109 -23.42 13.68 1.04
CA ASP A 109 -23.10 14.25 -0.28
C ASP A 109 -22.15 15.46 -0.20
N ARG A 110 -21.32 15.59 0.83
CA ARG A 110 -20.48 16.79 1.00
C ARG A 110 -19.08 16.46 1.43
N PHE A 111 -18.93 15.43 2.24
CA PHE A 111 -17.65 14.93 2.68
C PHE A 111 -17.26 13.71 1.85
N TRP A 112 -16.02 13.67 1.39
CA TRP A 112 -15.47 12.56 0.64
C TRP A 112 -14.09 12.21 1.20
N ALA A 113 -13.94 11.00 1.73
CA ALA A 113 -12.66 10.46 2.17
C ALA A 113 -12.19 9.30 1.31
N LYS A 114 -10.88 9.23 1.10
CA LYS A 114 -10.16 8.11 0.50
C LYS A 114 -9.05 7.70 1.45
N VAL A 115 -9.01 6.41 1.78
CA VAL A 115 -7.97 5.84 2.66
C VAL A 115 -7.05 4.96 1.83
N TYR A 116 -5.75 5.18 1.97
CA TYR A 116 -4.71 4.44 1.26
C TYR A 116 -3.74 3.81 2.23
N ALA A 117 -3.14 2.70 1.81
CA ALA A 117 -2.07 2.02 2.54
C ALA A 117 -0.90 1.71 1.60
N ASP A 118 0.31 1.79 2.15
CA ASP A 118 1.54 1.33 1.50
C ASP A 118 2.10 0.17 2.30
N ASN A 119 2.43 -0.93 1.63
CA ASN A 119 3.11 -2.06 2.27
C ASN A 119 4.60 -2.04 1.95
N PHE A 120 5.40 -2.44 2.93
CA PHE A 120 6.83 -2.61 2.77
C PHE A 120 7.18 -4.08 2.92
N LEU A 121 8.20 -4.53 2.19
CA LEU A 121 8.73 -5.89 2.29
C LEU A 121 9.71 -5.97 3.46
N TYR A 122 9.46 -6.87 4.40
CA TYR A 122 10.26 -7.10 5.59
C TYR A 122 10.83 -8.52 5.65
N HIS A 123 11.64 -8.75 6.67
CA HIS A 123 12.33 -10.02 6.90
C HIS A 123 11.41 -11.23 6.80
N GLY A 124 11.92 -12.28 6.14
CA GLY A 124 11.17 -13.49 5.86
C GLY A 124 10.22 -13.37 4.66
N GLY A 125 10.35 -12.32 3.83
CA GLY A 125 9.57 -12.15 2.61
C GLY A 125 8.11 -11.77 2.86
N LYS A 126 7.86 -10.98 3.91
CA LYS A 126 6.51 -10.61 4.36
C LYS A 126 6.22 -9.15 4.14
N TYR A 127 5.00 -8.81 3.76
CA TYR A 127 4.58 -7.43 3.57
C TYR A 127 3.88 -6.89 4.83
N PHE A 128 4.23 -5.70 5.30
CA PHE A 128 3.44 -5.07 6.36
C PHE A 128 3.09 -3.64 5.98
N VAL A 129 1.90 -3.20 6.39
CA VAL A 129 1.51 -1.79 6.25
C VAL A 129 2.51 -0.96 7.04
N ASN A 130 3.15 -0.02 6.34
CA ASN A 130 4.14 0.88 6.92
C ASN A 130 3.68 2.34 6.85
N ARG A 131 2.76 2.63 5.92
CA ARG A 131 2.19 3.96 5.73
C ARG A 131 0.69 3.89 5.56
N ILE A 132 -0.01 4.86 6.14
CA ILE A 132 -1.43 5.08 5.93
C ILE A 132 -1.65 6.54 5.52
N GLU A 133 -2.50 6.77 4.52
CA GLU A 133 -2.92 8.12 4.13
C GLU A 133 -4.44 8.24 4.15
N MET A 134 -4.93 9.31 4.74
CA MET A 134 -6.30 9.75 4.58
C MET A 134 -6.32 11.03 3.74
N LYS A 135 -6.99 10.99 2.59
CA LYS A 135 -7.40 12.19 1.85
C LYS A 135 -8.86 12.47 2.15
N ALA A 136 -9.18 13.66 2.63
CA ALA A 136 -10.54 14.08 2.92
C ALA A 136 -10.83 15.41 2.22
N GLY A 137 -11.92 15.47 1.47
CA GLY A 137 -12.38 16.64 0.74
C GLY A 137 -13.78 17.01 1.19
N VAL A 138 -14.04 18.31 1.27
CA VAL A 138 -15.37 18.85 1.52
C VAL A 138 -15.81 19.71 0.35
N SER A 139 -17.05 19.52 -0.08
CA SER A 139 -17.72 20.32 -1.11
C SER A 139 -18.66 21.33 -0.47
N LYS A 140 -18.71 22.55 -1.04
CA LYS A 140 -19.71 23.57 -0.68
C LYS A 140 -21.10 23.23 -1.19
N GLU A 141 -21.17 22.47 -2.28
CA GLU A 141 -22.41 22.03 -2.92
C GLU A 141 -22.57 20.51 -2.74
N PRO A 142 -23.81 19.98 -2.69
CA PRO A 142 -24.02 18.54 -2.73
C PRO A 142 -23.28 17.91 -3.92
N LEU A 143 -22.58 16.83 -3.66
CA LEU A 143 -21.88 16.02 -4.63
C LEU A 143 -22.89 15.33 -5.54
N SER A 144 -22.61 15.36 -6.83
CA SER A 144 -23.32 14.53 -7.81
C SER A 144 -23.03 13.05 -7.58
N GLU A 145 -23.82 12.16 -8.20
CA GLU A 145 -23.57 10.70 -8.20
C GLU A 145 -22.15 10.36 -8.64
N ILE A 146 -21.52 11.16 -9.51
CA ILE A 146 -20.09 11.09 -9.77
C ILE A 146 -19.49 12.39 -9.22
N PRO A 147 -18.83 12.35 -8.05
CA PRO A 147 -18.32 13.56 -7.43
C PRO A 147 -17.15 14.14 -8.23
N ASP A 148 -17.26 15.43 -8.58
CA ASP A 148 -16.22 16.19 -9.27
C ASP A 148 -15.13 16.60 -8.26
N SER A 149 -13.98 15.93 -8.32
CA SER A 149 -12.88 16.15 -7.39
C SER A 149 -12.31 17.57 -7.44
N SER A 150 -12.51 18.30 -8.53
CA SER A 150 -12.04 19.68 -8.69
C SER A 150 -12.84 20.71 -7.89
N LYS A 151 -14.01 20.32 -7.36
CA LYS A 151 -14.87 21.18 -6.53
C LYS A 151 -14.61 21.04 -5.04
N LEU A 152 -13.74 20.12 -4.65
CA LEU A 152 -13.43 19.85 -3.26
C LEU A 152 -12.30 20.75 -2.80
N THR A 153 -12.13 20.81 -1.48
CA THR A 153 -10.87 21.24 -0.89
C THR A 153 -10.32 20.07 -0.10
N TRP A 154 -9.31 19.40 -0.65
CA TRP A 154 -8.64 18.27 -0.06
C TRP A 154 -7.67 18.68 1.07
N LEU A 155 -7.78 17.95 2.17
CA LEU A 155 -6.76 17.78 3.20
C LEU A 155 -6.26 16.34 3.13
N SER A 156 -4.94 16.16 3.14
CA SER A 156 -4.30 14.85 3.25
C SER A 156 -3.54 14.75 4.58
N VAL A 157 -3.70 13.63 5.28
CA VAL A 157 -2.93 13.25 6.46
C VAL A 157 -2.19 11.96 6.14
N LEU A 158 -0.87 12.01 6.17
CA LEU A 158 0.01 10.87 5.91
C LEU A 158 0.75 10.51 7.18
N ILE A 159 0.68 9.24 7.58
CA ILE A 159 1.43 8.72 8.72
C ILE A 159 2.29 7.55 8.25
N GLU A 160 3.59 7.69 8.44
CA GLU A 160 4.57 6.61 8.31
C GLU A 160 4.96 6.14 9.70
N GLY A 161 4.94 4.82 9.91
CA GLY A 161 5.40 4.21 11.14
C GLY A 161 6.76 3.56 10.94
N ASN A 162 7.55 3.48 12.00
CA ASN A 162 8.71 2.60 12.06
C ASN A 162 8.95 2.18 13.52
N THR A 163 9.88 1.28 13.77
CA THR A 163 10.39 1.01 15.11
C THR A 163 11.82 1.52 15.25
N THR A 164 12.18 1.97 16.45
CA THR A 164 13.52 2.48 16.80
C THR A 164 14.31 1.49 17.64
N SER A 165 13.59 0.62 18.37
CA SER A 165 14.07 -0.59 19.04
C SER A 165 12.87 -1.51 19.29
N GLU A 166 13.12 -2.73 19.77
CA GLU A 166 12.06 -3.71 20.09
C GLU A 166 11.02 -3.11 21.04
N GLY A 167 9.75 -3.04 20.59
CA GLY A 167 8.64 -2.44 21.34
C GLY A 167 8.59 -0.91 21.36
N HIS A 168 9.52 -0.21 20.70
CA HIS A 168 9.56 1.25 20.62
C HIS A 168 9.25 1.72 19.19
N TYR A 169 8.17 2.48 19.06
CA TYR A 169 7.59 2.89 17.80
C TYR A 169 7.82 4.38 17.58
N GLN A 170 8.06 4.74 16.32
CA GLN A 170 8.14 6.12 15.86
C GLN A 170 7.12 6.33 14.75
N PHE A 171 6.35 7.40 14.86
CA PHE A 171 5.42 7.84 13.84
C PHE A 171 5.89 9.18 13.29
N LYS A 172 5.90 9.30 11.97
CA LYS A 172 6.15 10.54 11.25
C LYS A 172 4.86 10.94 10.56
N GLU A 173 4.44 12.18 10.78
CA GLU A 173 3.21 12.72 10.22
C GLU A 173 3.48 13.93 9.33
N TRP A 174 2.81 13.92 8.18
CA TRP A 174 2.74 15.04 7.25
C TRP A 174 1.29 15.40 6.96
N ARG A 175 1.06 16.69 6.71
CA ARG A 175 -0.23 17.18 6.23
C ARG A 175 -0.07 18.02 4.98
N LYS A 176 -1.05 17.97 4.10
CA LYS A 176 -1.09 18.72 2.85
C LYS A 176 -2.50 19.23 2.56
N ASN A 177 -2.61 20.52 2.22
CA ASN A 177 -3.80 21.09 1.58
C ASN A 177 -3.55 21.17 0.07
N GLU A 178 -4.60 21.18 -0.74
CA GLU A 178 -4.49 21.30 -2.21
C GLU A 178 -3.45 22.34 -2.64
N SER A 179 -2.58 21.95 -3.58
CA SER A 179 -1.54 22.79 -4.21
C SER A 179 -0.28 23.12 -3.38
N ILE A 180 -0.14 22.64 -2.14
CA ILE A 180 1.07 22.86 -1.31
C ILE A 180 1.92 21.58 -1.22
N SER A 181 3.24 21.70 -1.04
CA SER A 181 4.10 20.58 -0.64
C SER A 181 3.64 19.98 0.70
N TRP A 182 4.06 18.76 1.03
CA TRP A 182 3.88 18.21 2.37
C TRP A 182 4.45 19.16 3.42
N THR A 183 3.70 19.39 4.50
CA THR A 183 4.08 20.30 5.59
C THR A 183 4.05 19.59 6.94
N THR A 184 4.85 20.10 7.88
CA THR A 184 4.77 19.72 9.29
C THR A 184 3.44 20.21 9.85
N PRO A 185 2.65 19.35 10.50
CA PRO A 185 1.52 19.84 11.27
C PRO A 185 2.03 20.67 12.47
N ASN A 186 1.53 21.89 12.61
CA ASN A 186 1.79 22.73 13.79
C ASN A 186 0.86 22.37 14.97
N GLU A 187 -0.23 21.64 14.68
CA GLU A 187 -1.28 21.26 15.62
C GLU A 187 -1.82 19.88 15.24
N ASN A 188 -2.31 19.15 16.24
CA ASN A 188 -2.89 17.81 16.06
C ASN A 188 -4.29 17.87 15.40
N THR A 189 -4.95 19.02 15.45
CA THR A 189 -6.27 19.27 14.88
C THR A 189 -6.16 20.11 13.62
N ARG A 190 -6.98 19.79 12.61
CA ARG A 190 -7.23 20.66 11.46
C ARG A 190 -8.72 20.67 11.13
N PHE A 191 -9.20 21.83 10.71
CA PHE A 191 -10.58 22.02 10.28
C PHE A 191 -10.66 22.07 8.75
N LEU A 192 -11.66 21.41 8.20
CA LEU A 192 -12.08 21.57 6.80
C LEU A 192 -12.95 22.83 6.66
N GLN A 193 -13.27 23.21 5.42
CA GLN A 193 -14.01 24.45 5.15
C GLN A 193 -15.44 24.48 5.72
N ASP A 194 -16.06 23.32 5.90
CA ASP A 194 -17.38 23.17 6.54
C ASP A 194 -17.31 23.16 8.08
N GLY A 195 -16.11 23.25 8.65
CA GLY A 195 -15.87 23.14 10.08
C GLY A 195 -15.63 21.70 10.57
N SER A 196 -15.69 20.69 9.68
CA SER A 196 -15.42 19.30 10.06
C SER A 196 -13.99 19.16 10.61
N GLU A 197 -13.85 18.47 11.74
CA GLU A 197 -12.57 18.32 12.43
C GLU A 197 -11.85 17.02 12.05
N ILE A 198 -10.59 17.14 11.64
CA ILE A 198 -9.66 16.01 11.48
C ILE A 198 -8.57 16.09 12.53
N VAL A 199 -8.49 15.06 13.37
CA VAL A 199 -7.57 14.99 14.51
C VAL A 199 -6.67 13.77 14.37
N THR A 200 -5.38 13.96 14.66
CA THR A 200 -4.44 12.85 14.85
C THR A 200 -4.12 12.69 16.33
N HIS A 201 -4.23 11.48 16.85
CA HIS A 201 -3.86 11.08 18.20
C HIS A 201 -2.86 9.92 18.16
N TYR A 202 -2.04 9.79 19.20
CA TYR A 202 -1.09 8.70 19.36
C TYR A 202 -1.37 7.99 20.68
N ASP A 203 -1.86 6.76 20.59
CA ASP A 203 -2.10 5.89 21.72
C ASP A 203 -0.76 5.26 22.13
N ASP A 204 -0.21 5.78 23.21
CA ASP A 204 1.06 5.41 23.80
C ASP A 204 1.03 4.03 24.47
N VAL A 205 -0.14 3.58 24.92
CA VAL A 205 -0.31 2.25 25.57
C VAL A 205 -0.38 1.15 24.52
N ASN A 206 -1.11 1.38 23.43
CA ASN A 206 -1.27 0.41 22.35
C ASN A 206 -0.25 0.62 21.22
N ASN A 207 0.61 1.63 21.26
CA ASN A 207 1.50 2.00 20.15
C ASN A 207 0.76 2.15 18.82
N MET A 208 -0.25 3.01 18.78
CA MET A 208 -1.05 3.24 17.59
C MET A 208 -1.13 4.72 17.25
N ALA A 209 -0.98 5.05 15.97
CA ALA A 209 -1.45 6.32 15.45
C ALA A 209 -2.93 6.20 15.11
N ILE A 210 -3.72 7.23 15.42
CA ILE A 210 -5.16 7.26 15.21
C ILE A 210 -5.52 8.56 14.49
N ILE A 211 -6.15 8.45 13.32
CA ILE A 211 -6.76 9.57 12.60
C ILE A 211 -8.27 9.51 12.81
N LEU A 212 -8.87 10.62 13.24
CA LEU A 212 -10.29 10.74 13.53
C LEU A 212 -10.88 11.89 12.71
N ALA A 213 -12.00 11.63 12.04
CA ALA A 213 -12.89 12.66 11.50
C ALA A 213 -14.24 12.53 12.20
N TYR A 214 -14.38 13.23 13.35
CA TYR A 214 -15.47 13.00 14.31
C TYR A 214 -16.85 13.21 13.69
N ASP A 215 -17.02 14.29 12.93
CA ASP A 215 -18.31 14.71 12.39
C ASP A 215 -18.90 13.76 11.35
N VAL A 216 -18.07 12.82 10.86
CA VAL A 216 -18.41 11.89 9.79
C VAL A 216 -18.22 10.43 10.19
N GLY A 217 -17.90 10.16 11.46
CA GLY A 217 -17.77 8.82 12.02
C GLY A 217 -16.58 8.00 11.51
N LEU A 218 -15.63 8.62 10.77
CA LEU A 218 -14.46 7.92 10.23
C LEU A 218 -13.33 7.88 11.26
N LYS A 219 -12.79 6.69 11.50
CA LYS A 219 -11.61 6.45 12.34
C LYS A 219 -10.65 5.48 11.66
N ILE A 220 -9.37 5.80 11.72
CA ILE A 220 -8.27 4.97 11.19
C ILE A 220 -7.28 4.77 12.33
N SER A 221 -7.01 3.52 12.71
CA SER A 221 -5.99 3.16 13.71
C SER A 221 -4.87 2.40 13.01
N PHE A 222 -3.61 2.72 13.25
CA PHE A 222 -2.47 2.19 12.54
C PHE A 222 -1.29 1.87 13.48
N ARG A 223 -0.71 0.67 13.33
CA ARG A 223 0.50 0.21 14.01
C ARG A 223 1.45 -0.41 12.99
N PRO A 224 2.68 0.11 12.80
CA PRO A 224 3.65 -0.49 11.88
C PRO A 224 4.20 -1.82 12.46
N ALA A 225 4.93 -2.58 11.64
CA ALA A 225 5.64 -3.76 12.11
C ALA A 225 6.83 -3.41 13.03
N ASP A 226 7.09 -4.27 14.01
CA ASP A 226 8.31 -4.22 14.80
C ASP A 226 9.45 -4.92 14.06
N ILE A 227 10.28 -4.11 13.40
CA ILE A 227 11.34 -4.59 12.50
C ILE A 227 12.41 -5.33 13.29
N PHE A 228 12.71 -4.88 14.52
CA PHE A 228 13.72 -5.48 15.38
C PHE A 228 13.26 -6.85 15.88
N ALA A 229 11.97 -6.99 16.22
CA ALA A 229 11.39 -8.29 16.53
C ALA A 229 11.46 -9.23 15.32
N LEU A 230 11.13 -8.74 14.12
CA LEU A 230 11.20 -9.54 12.89
C LEU A 230 12.63 -10.00 12.55
N GLU A 231 13.62 -9.10 12.59
CA GLU A 231 15.03 -9.40 12.28
C GLU A 231 15.64 -10.38 13.29
N SER A 232 15.27 -10.29 14.55
CA SER A 232 15.73 -11.22 15.59
C SER A 232 14.98 -12.55 15.59
N SER A 233 14.10 -12.80 14.60
CA SER A 233 13.21 -13.95 14.54
C SER A 233 12.35 -14.13 15.81
N LYS A 234 12.14 -13.04 16.55
CA LYS A 234 11.25 -12.99 17.70
C LYS A 234 9.82 -12.79 17.23
N ARG A 235 8.86 -13.20 18.05
CA ARG A 235 7.46 -12.91 17.78
C ARG A 235 7.14 -11.47 18.16
N MET A 236 6.42 -10.77 17.30
CA MET A 236 5.88 -9.44 17.60
C MET A 236 4.78 -9.58 18.67
N PRO A 237 4.95 -8.95 19.86
CA PRO A 237 3.94 -9.03 20.91
C PRO A 237 2.65 -8.33 20.52
N LEU A 238 2.77 -7.25 19.76
CA LEU A 238 1.67 -6.47 19.23
C LEU A 238 1.49 -6.76 17.75
N VAL A 239 0.25 -7.04 17.34
CA VAL A 239 -0.07 -7.29 15.93
C VAL A 239 0.03 -5.98 15.16
N PRO A 240 0.83 -5.90 14.07
CA PRO A 240 0.87 -4.73 13.21
C PRO A 240 -0.27 -4.74 12.19
N GLY A 241 -0.62 -3.57 11.70
CA GLY A 241 -1.70 -3.38 10.74
C GLY A 241 -2.46 -2.08 10.89
N ALA A 242 -3.62 -2.00 10.24
CA ALA A 242 -4.54 -0.89 10.34
C ALA A 242 -5.98 -1.37 10.55
N VAL A 243 -6.79 -0.54 11.20
CA VAL A 243 -8.24 -0.73 11.36
C VAL A 243 -8.92 0.55 10.90
N ILE A 244 -9.77 0.45 9.89
CA ILE A 244 -10.52 1.56 9.34
C ILE A 244 -11.99 1.31 9.66
N THR A 245 -12.61 2.24 10.39
CA THR A 245 -14.01 2.14 10.83
C THR A 245 -14.81 3.36 10.38
N VAL A 246 -16.05 3.12 9.98
CA VAL A 246 -17.07 4.15 9.83
C VAL A 246 -18.23 3.79 10.76
N ASP A 247 -18.50 4.64 11.75
CA ASP A 247 -19.62 4.48 12.68
C ASP A 247 -20.96 4.73 11.97
N ASP A 248 -21.97 3.95 12.33
CA ASP A 248 -23.24 3.82 11.61
C ASP A 248 -24.05 5.13 11.53
N GLY A 249 -24.68 5.34 10.37
CA GLY A 249 -25.60 6.44 10.07
C GLY A 249 -26.00 6.55 8.59
N GLU A 250 -25.03 6.44 7.66
CA GLU A 250 -25.25 6.62 6.21
C GLU A 250 -24.18 5.84 5.38
N LEU A 251 -23.86 4.57 5.69
CA LEU A 251 -23.06 3.74 4.74
C LEU A 251 -23.75 3.61 3.36
N ALA A 252 -25.06 3.89 3.30
CA ALA A 252 -25.92 3.82 2.12
C ALA A 252 -25.45 4.66 0.92
N LYS A 253 -24.43 5.50 1.07
CA LYS A 253 -23.83 6.28 -0.04
C LYS A 253 -22.35 6.06 -0.24
N THR A 254 -21.77 5.08 0.44
CA THR A 254 -20.51 4.55 -0.06
C THR A 254 -20.78 4.00 -1.47
N GLN A 255 -19.98 4.39 -2.45
CA GLN A 255 -20.18 3.94 -3.82
C GLN A 255 -19.49 2.59 -3.98
N PHE A 256 -20.22 1.62 -4.52
CA PHE A 256 -19.57 0.42 -5.03
C PHE A 256 -18.50 0.85 -6.03
N SER A 257 -17.26 0.46 -5.74
CA SER A 257 -16.12 0.67 -6.60
C SER A 257 -15.62 -0.69 -7.04
N GLU A 258 -15.59 -0.93 -8.35
CA GLU A 258 -15.01 -2.14 -8.94
C GLU A 258 -13.50 -2.22 -8.76
N THR A 259 -12.88 -1.12 -8.33
CA THR A 259 -11.43 -1.03 -8.17
C THR A 259 -11.00 -1.15 -6.72
N ASP A 260 -11.86 -0.86 -5.73
CA ASP A 260 -11.46 -0.82 -4.32
C ASP A 260 -11.29 -2.20 -3.68
N ILE A 261 -10.28 -2.32 -2.81
CA ILE A 261 -10.05 -3.54 -2.02
C ILE A 261 -11.19 -3.79 -1.03
N SER A 262 -11.76 -2.71 -0.49
CA SER A 262 -12.93 -2.75 0.39
C SER A 262 -14.02 -1.81 -0.13
N SER A 263 -14.67 -2.22 -1.21
CA SER A 263 -15.91 -1.59 -1.67
C SER A 263 -17.11 -2.04 -0.83
N THR A 264 -18.23 -1.37 -1.06
CA THR A 264 -19.45 -1.50 -0.27
C THR A 264 -20.17 -2.81 -0.53
N PRO A 265 -20.96 -3.35 0.42
CA PRO A 265 -21.61 -4.65 0.30
C PRO A 265 -22.66 -4.80 -0.83
N ASP A 266 -23.08 -3.69 -1.45
CA ASP A 266 -24.17 -3.70 -2.46
C ASP A 266 -23.71 -4.20 -3.85
N GLY A 267 -22.40 -4.39 -4.05
CA GLY A 267 -21.82 -4.95 -5.26
C GLY A 267 -21.56 -6.46 -5.23
N PRO A 268 -20.98 -7.03 -6.30
CA PRO A 268 -20.44 -8.38 -6.27
C PRO A 268 -19.24 -8.47 -5.33
N SER A 269 -19.20 -9.56 -4.55
CA SER A 269 -18.08 -9.83 -3.65
C SER A 269 -16.76 -10.03 -4.43
N VAL A 270 -15.63 -9.62 -3.85
CA VAL A 270 -14.31 -9.68 -4.50
C VAL A 270 -13.94 -11.11 -4.84
N LYS A 271 -14.29 -12.06 -3.95
CA LYS A 271 -14.08 -13.49 -4.19
C LYS A 271 -14.89 -14.00 -5.37
N ARG A 272 -16.13 -13.57 -5.53
CA ARG A 272 -16.98 -13.96 -6.66
C ARG A 272 -16.39 -13.47 -7.97
N LEU A 273 -15.99 -12.20 -8.04
CA LEU A 273 -15.34 -11.63 -9.22
C LEU A 273 -14.06 -12.39 -9.61
N ALA A 274 -13.21 -12.71 -8.63
CA ALA A 274 -12.00 -13.49 -8.87
C ALA A 274 -12.30 -14.88 -9.49
N VAL A 275 -13.36 -15.55 -9.01
CA VAL A 275 -13.82 -16.84 -9.56
C VAL A 275 -14.37 -16.70 -10.97
N GLU A 276 -15.20 -15.70 -11.24
CA GLU A 276 -15.76 -15.43 -12.58
C GLU A 276 -14.66 -15.18 -13.62
N LEU A 277 -13.53 -14.63 -13.18
CA LEU A 277 -12.35 -14.32 -14.00
C LEU A 277 -11.28 -15.41 -14.00
N ASN A 278 -11.52 -16.54 -13.32
CA ASN A 278 -10.59 -17.68 -13.24
C ASN A 278 -9.17 -17.30 -12.74
N VAL A 279 -9.13 -16.45 -11.72
CA VAL A 279 -7.90 -16.04 -11.01
C VAL A 279 -8.01 -16.32 -9.52
N THR A 280 -6.86 -16.45 -8.84
CA THR A 280 -6.86 -16.55 -7.38
C THR A 280 -7.17 -15.19 -6.76
N LEU A 281 -7.70 -15.20 -5.53
CA LEU A 281 -8.06 -13.97 -4.82
C LEU A 281 -6.88 -12.99 -4.65
N ASN A 282 -5.67 -13.52 -4.40
CA ASN A 282 -4.47 -12.69 -4.24
C ASN A 282 -4.03 -12.05 -5.57
N ILE A 283 -4.16 -12.77 -6.69
CA ILE A 283 -3.90 -12.23 -8.02
C ILE A 283 -4.92 -11.15 -8.36
N PHE A 284 -6.19 -11.37 -8.03
CA PHE A 284 -7.23 -10.36 -8.20
C PHE A 284 -6.99 -9.13 -7.34
N ALA A 285 -6.50 -9.28 -6.10
CA ALA A 285 -6.12 -8.17 -5.24
C ALA A 285 -5.02 -7.30 -5.86
N ILE A 286 -4.00 -7.90 -6.51
CA ILE A 286 -2.97 -7.16 -7.24
C ILE A 286 -3.58 -6.37 -8.41
N PHE A 287 -4.50 -6.99 -9.16
CA PHE A 287 -5.22 -6.33 -10.25
C PHE A 287 -6.01 -5.11 -9.74
N LEU A 288 -6.71 -5.24 -8.60
CA LEU A 288 -7.42 -4.14 -7.97
C LEU A 288 -6.47 -3.02 -7.57
N THR A 289 -5.30 -3.32 -6.99
CA THR A 289 -4.28 -2.31 -6.66
C THR A 289 -3.82 -1.53 -7.89
N LEU A 290 -3.54 -2.21 -9.01
CA LEU A 290 -3.10 -1.56 -10.24
C LEU A 290 -4.20 -0.65 -10.82
N ASN A 291 -5.45 -1.11 -10.82
CA ASN A 291 -6.57 -0.32 -11.30
C ASN A 291 -6.89 0.87 -10.40
N ASN A 292 -6.82 0.70 -9.07
CA ASN A 292 -6.96 1.80 -8.11
C ASN A 292 -5.99 2.92 -8.38
N TYR A 293 -4.73 2.56 -8.60
CA TYR A 293 -3.66 3.49 -8.84
C TYR A 293 -3.85 4.25 -10.16
N ARG A 294 -4.36 3.56 -11.20
CA ARG A 294 -4.64 4.17 -12.52
C ARG A 294 -5.66 5.30 -12.42
N VAL A 295 -6.66 5.15 -11.55
CA VAL A 295 -7.80 6.08 -11.44
C VAL A 295 -7.52 7.25 -10.49
N ASN A 296 -6.65 7.09 -9.47
CA ASN A 296 -6.68 7.96 -8.29
C ASN A 296 -5.41 8.78 -8.00
N GLU A 297 -4.78 9.28 -9.06
CA GLU A 297 -3.60 10.17 -9.03
C GLU A 297 -2.33 9.50 -8.48
N ALA A 298 -1.37 9.27 -9.39
CA ALA A 298 0.03 9.00 -9.09
C ALA A 298 0.52 9.89 -7.94
N THR A 299 0.93 9.28 -6.84
CA THR A 299 1.60 10.02 -5.76
C THR A 299 3.08 10.04 -6.07
N SER A 300 3.66 11.24 -6.14
CA SER A 300 5.03 11.57 -6.60
C SER A 300 6.20 10.79 -5.98
N ASP A 301 5.93 9.89 -5.05
CA ASP A 301 6.90 9.37 -4.10
C ASP A 301 7.44 7.98 -4.50
N ASN A 302 6.78 7.25 -5.43
CA ASN A 302 7.31 6.00 -5.99
C ASN A 302 7.17 5.96 -7.52
N GLN A 303 8.21 6.45 -8.21
CA GLN A 303 8.24 6.57 -9.67
C GLN A 303 8.14 5.22 -10.38
N GLU A 304 8.59 4.12 -9.77
CA GLU A 304 8.48 2.81 -10.40
C GLU A 304 7.08 2.22 -10.29
N CYS A 305 6.36 2.44 -9.18
CA CYS A 305 4.93 2.10 -9.12
C CYS A 305 4.10 2.94 -10.10
N ASP A 306 4.41 4.23 -10.25
CA ASP A 306 3.81 5.07 -11.31
C ASP A 306 4.07 4.49 -12.70
N ALA A 307 5.30 4.05 -12.95
CA ALA A 307 5.68 3.47 -14.23
C ALA A 307 5.00 2.13 -14.48
N VAL A 308 4.87 1.26 -13.47
CA VAL A 308 4.14 -0.01 -13.55
C VAL A 308 2.70 0.25 -14.00
N VAL A 309 2.01 1.17 -13.35
CA VAL A 309 0.58 1.41 -13.60
C VAL A 309 0.36 2.07 -14.95
N ARG A 310 1.22 3.02 -15.32
CA ARG A 310 1.21 3.63 -16.66
C ARG A 310 1.43 2.58 -17.73
N ASP A 311 2.45 1.73 -17.59
CA ASP A 311 2.78 0.71 -18.58
C ASP A 311 1.67 -0.36 -18.63
N PHE A 312 1.09 -0.74 -17.50
CA PHE A 312 -0.07 -1.65 -17.42
C PHE A 312 -1.27 -1.10 -18.20
N GLY A 313 -1.69 0.14 -17.93
CA GLY A 313 -2.84 0.75 -18.61
C GLY A 313 -2.59 1.07 -20.09
N ASN A 314 -1.35 1.35 -20.49
CA ASN A 314 -1.03 1.70 -21.88
C ASN A 314 -0.73 0.49 -22.77
N MET A 315 -0.18 -0.59 -22.20
CA MET A 315 0.27 -1.75 -22.97
C MET A 315 -0.75 -2.89 -22.96
N CYS A 316 -1.47 -3.10 -21.86
CA CYS A 316 -2.49 -4.13 -21.77
C CYS A 316 -3.82 -3.57 -22.29
N THR A 317 -4.05 -3.65 -23.60
CA THR A 317 -5.17 -2.97 -24.25
C THR A 317 -6.53 -3.61 -23.97
N TYR A 318 -6.55 -4.91 -23.69
CA TYR A 318 -7.77 -5.65 -23.39
C TYR A 318 -7.74 -6.14 -21.94
N ILE A 319 -8.92 -6.20 -21.32
CA ILE A 319 -9.05 -6.71 -19.94
C ILE A 319 -8.50 -8.13 -19.77
N GLN A 320 -8.56 -8.96 -20.82
CA GLN A 320 -7.96 -10.29 -20.80
C GLN A 320 -6.43 -10.23 -20.75
N ASP A 321 -5.81 -9.28 -21.45
CA ASP A 321 -4.35 -9.06 -21.39
C ASP A 321 -3.93 -8.58 -20.01
N GLU A 322 -4.73 -7.68 -19.40
CA GLU A 322 -4.54 -7.22 -18.03
C GLU A 322 -4.53 -8.42 -17.05
N PHE A 323 -5.51 -9.32 -17.14
CA PHE A 323 -5.56 -10.50 -16.29
C PHE A 323 -4.44 -11.51 -16.57
N ASP A 324 -4.13 -11.78 -17.83
CA ASP A 324 -3.03 -12.68 -18.20
C ASP A 324 -1.69 -12.14 -17.70
N ALA A 325 -1.49 -10.82 -17.75
CA ALA A 325 -0.32 -10.16 -17.22
C ALA A 325 -0.24 -10.24 -15.69
N VAL A 326 -1.31 -9.91 -14.96
CA VAL A 326 -1.30 -10.01 -13.49
C VAL A 326 -1.16 -11.47 -13.04
N LYS A 327 -1.77 -12.43 -13.76
CA LYS A 327 -1.63 -13.86 -13.46
C LYS A 327 -0.19 -14.35 -13.60
N ARG A 328 0.60 -13.78 -14.51
CA ARG A 328 2.03 -14.14 -14.69
C ARG A 328 2.93 -13.32 -13.78
N CYS A 329 2.82 -12.00 -13.86
CA CYS A 329 3.68 -11.04 -13.19
C CYS A 329 3.38 -10.91 -11.70
N GLY A 330 2.15 -11.18 -11.26
CA GLY A 330 1.73 -11.16 -9.86
C GLY A 330 2.54 -12.10 -8.97
N HIS A 331 3.13 -13.16 -9.54
CA HIS A 331 4.02 -14.05 -8.80
C HIS A 331 5.29 -13.35 -8.30
N LEU A 332 5.72 -12.23 -8.88
CA LEU A 332 6.83 -11.43 -8.35
C LEU A 332 6.53 -10.85 -6.96
N TYR A 333 5.25 -10.75 -6.60
CA TYR A 333 4.75 -10.24 -5.33
C TYR A 333 4.20 -11.33 -4.41
N LEU A 334 4.11 -12.58 -4.87
CA LEU A 334 3.47 -13.68 -4.15
C LEU A 334 4.39 -14.90 -3.94
N ASP A 335 5.47 -15.01 -4.70
CA ASP A 335 6.41 -16.12 -4.59
C ASP A 335 7.31 -15.94 -3.37
N GLN A 336 7.11 -16.78 -2.35
CA GLN A 336 7.80 -16.62 -1.07
C GLN A 336 9.31 -16.79 -1.18
N GLU A 337 9.78 -17.69 -2.05
CA GLU A 337 11.21 -17.95 -2.21
C GLU A 337 11.90 -16.73 -2.82
N LEU A 338 11.29 -16.14 -3.86
CA LEU A 338 11.76 -14.88 -4.42
C LEU A 338 11.73 -13.75 -3.39
N LEU A 339 10.63 -13.56 -2.66
CA LEU A 339 10.49 -12.47 -1.69
C LEU A 339 11.51 -12.57 -0.55
N VAL A 340 11.75 -13.79 -0.03
CA VAL A 340 12.80 -14.05 0.97
C VAL A 340 14.18 -13.75 0.38
N CYS A 341 14.44 -14.18 -0.86
CA CYS A 341 15.72 -13.90 -1.51
C CYS A 341 15.95 -12.39 -1.68
N VAL A 342 15.00 -11.67 -2.27
CA VAL A 342 15.06 -10.22 -2.50
C VAL A 342 15.34 -9.47 -1.20
N GLN A 343 14.63 -9.83 -0.12
CA GLN A 343 14.84 -9.23 1.18
C GLN A 343 16.25 -9.53 1.73
N SER A 344 16.72 -10.79 1.63
CA SER A 344 18.04 -11.19 2.14
C SER A 344 19.21 -10.47 1.46
N LYS A 345 18.99 -9.95 0.25
CA LYS A 345 19.96 -9.21 -0.56
C LYS A 345 19.95 -7.71 -0.30
N TYR A 346 19.08 -7.21 0.59
CA TYR A 346 18.93 -5.78 0.90
C TYR A 346 18.74 -4.91 -0.35
N LEU A 347 17.96 -5.41 -1.31
CA LEU A 347 17.70 -4.70 -2.56
C LEU A 347 16.80 -3.48 -2.31
N SER A 348 16.85 -2.51 -3.22
CA SER A 348 16.01 -1.31 -3.12
C SER A 348 14.52 -1.67 -3.19
N GLU A 349 13.68 -0.83 -2.59
CA GLU A 349 12.22 -0.95 -2.66
C GLU A 349 11.68 -0.87 -4.10
N GLU A 350 12.47 -0.31 -5.02
CA GLU A 350 12.20 -0.22 -6.45
C GLU A 350 12.46 -1.54 -7.20
N PHE A 351 13.16 -2.50 -6.60
CA PHE A 351 13.57 -3.73 -7.28
C PHE A 351 12.39 -4.54 -7.81
N LEU A 352 11.38 -4.79 -6.96
CA LEU A 352 10.20 -5.57 -7.33
C LEU A 352 9.25 -4.79 -8.25
N PRO A 353 8.93 -3.50 -8.01
CA PRO A 353 8.24 -2.66 -9.00
C PRO A 353 8.89 -2.68 -10.39
N LEU A 354 10.22 -2.55 -10.46
CA LEU A 354 10.94 -2.59 -11.74
C LEU A 354 10.85 -3.98 -12.40
N ALA A 355 11.01 -5.07 -11.64
CA ALA A 355 10.81 -6.43 -12.15
C ALA A 355 9.38 -6.60 -12.69
N PHE A 356 8.39 -6.12 -11.94
CA PHE A 356 6.99 -6.21 -12.33
C PHE A 356 6.72 -5.42 -13.62
N LYS A 357 7.23 -4.19 -13.73
CA LYS A 357 7.18 -3.38 -14.95
C LYS A 357 7.78 -4.09 -16.16
N LEU A 358 8.99 -4.66 -16.02
CA LEU A 358 9.61 -5.43 -17.11
C LEU A 358 8.77 -6.64 -17.52
N CYS A 359 8.10 -7.28 -16.55
CA CYS A 359 7.17 -8.38 -16.81
C CYS A 359 5.91 -7.93 -17.56
N ILE A 360 5.33 -6.79 -17.20
CA ILE A 360 4.19 -6.20 -17.93
C ILE A 360 4.60 -5.88 -19.37
N GLN A 361 5.76 -5.26 -19.58
CA GLN A 361 6.29 -4.96 -20.91
C GLN A 361 6.54 -6.23 -21.73
N ALA A 362 7.05 -7.29 -21.10
CA ALA A 362 7.27 -8.58 -21.74
C ALA A 362 5.96 -9.27 -22.12
N THR A 363 4.94 -9.19 -21.25
CA THR A 363 3.68 -9.92 -21.43
C THR A 363 2.70 -9.16 -22.34
N CYS A 364 2.34 -7.94 -21.99
CA CYS A 364 1.39 -7.13 -22.77
C CYS A 364 2.05 -6.52 -24.01
N GLY A 365 3.24 -5.96 -23.85
CA GLY A 365 3.98 -5.34 -24.95
C GLY A 365 4.68 -6.34 -25.88
N LYS A 366 4.71 -7.64 -25.52
CA LYS A 366 5.46 -8.70 -26.24
C LYS A 366 6.92 -8.31 -26.49
N ASN A 367 7.51 -7.56 -25.57
CA ASN A 367 8.85 -6.99 -25.70
C ASN A 367 9.91 -8.02 -25.26
N SER A 368 10.49 -8.72 -26.24
CA SER A 368 11.60 -9.68 -26.06
C SER A 368 12.76 -9.11 -25.22
N PRO A 369 13.31 -7.91 -25.53
CA PRO A 369 14.33 -7.28 -24.70
C PRO A 369 13.94 -7.09 -23.23
N SER A 370 12.71 -6.67 -22.94
CA SER A 370 12.23 -6.53 -21.56
C SER A 370 12.09 -7.88 -20.85
N CYS A 371 11.70 -8.94 -21.57
CA CYS A 371 11.67 -10.30 -21.03
C CYS A 371 13.06 -10.79 -20.61
N HIS A 372 14.07 -10.62 -21.47
CA HIS A 372 15.45 -10.98 -21.12
C HIS A 372 15.99 -10.13 -19.97
N LYS A 373 15.71 -8.82 -19.97
CA LYS A 373 16.07 -7.92 -18.86
C LYS A 373 15.42 -8.34 -17.54
N LEU A 374 14.16 -8.74 -17.55
CA LEU A 374 13.46 -9.25 -16.35
C LEU A 374 14.18 -10.45 -15.76
N LYS A 375 14.41 -11.49 -16.59
CA LYS A 375 15.05 -12.72 -16.12
C LYS A 375 16.43 -12.42 -15.55
N LYS A 376 17.22 -11.62 -16.29
CA LYS A 376 18.54 -11.18 -15.87
C LYS A 376 18.51 -10.36 -14.57
N HIS A 377 17.58 -9.42 -14.43
CA HIS A 377 17.42 -8.57 -13.24
C HIS A 377 17.24 -9.38 -11.95
N ILE A 378 16.52 -10.52 -12.03
CA ILE A 378 16.31 -11.42 -10.89
C ILE A 378 17.50 -12.38 -10.71
N THR A 379 18.02 -12.97 -11.79
CA THR A 379 19.11 -13.96 -11.67
C THR A 379 20.46 -13.33 -11.33
N ASP A 380 20.73 -12.09 -11.74
CA ASP A 380 22.01 -11.40 -11.47
C ASP A 380 22.21 -11.12 -9.98
N VAL A 381 21.11 -10.97 -9.21
CA VAL A 381 21.17 -10.85 -7.74
C VAL A 381 21.21 -12.22 -7.04
N GLY A 382 21.20 -13.31 -7.81
CA GLY A 382 21.26 -14.69 -7.33
C GLY A 382 19.95 -15.20 -6.75
N CYS A 383 18.80 -14.68 -7.22
CA CYS A 383 17.49 -15.20 -6.88
C CYS A 383 16.94 -16.11 -7.99
N ASP A 384 16.20 -17.14 -7.59
CA ASP A 384 15.51 -18.02 -8.52
C ASP A 384 14.29 -17.33 -9.13
N LEU A 385 13.97 -17.69 -10.36
CA LEU A 385 12.81 -17.15 -11.06
C LEU A 385 11.55 -17.90 -10.60
N PRO A 386 10.45 -17.21 -10.24
CA PRO A 386 9.16 -17.86 -10.07
C PRO A 386 8.79 -18.58 -11.36
N LYS A 387 8.24 -19.80 -11.26
CA LYS A 387 7.91 -20.65 -12.41
C LYS A 387 7.15 -19.93 -13.55
N PRO A 388 6.13 -19.09 -13.29
CA PRO A 388 5.43 -18.37 -14.36
C PRO A 388 6.32 -17.37 -15.12
N ILE A 389 7.38 -16.87 -14.49
CA ILE A 389 8.39 -15.98 -15.09
C ILE A 389 9.43 -16.80 -15.85
N GLU A 390 9.86 -17.93 -15.29
CA GLU A 390 10.77 -18.86 -15.97
C GLU A 390 10.19 -19.33 -17.32
N GLU A 391 8.90 -19.67 -17.34
CA GLU A 391 8.15 -20.12 -18.50
C GLU A 391 7.83 -19.02 -19.53
N LEU A 392 8.14 -17.74 -19.25
CA LEU A 392 7.97 -16.67 -20.22
C LEU A 392 8.86 -16.91 -21.44
N ASN A 393 8.25 -17.03 -22.61
CA ASN A 393 8.96 -17.13 -23.87
C ASN A 393 9.46 -15.74 -24.29
N CYS A 394 10.75 -15.47 -24.10
CA CYS A 394 11.36 -14.21 -24.52
C CYS A 394 11.63 -14.13 -26.03
N GLY A 395 11.32 -15.19 -26.80
CA GLY A 395 11.76 -15.34 -28.18
C GLY A 395 13.26 -15.62 -28.27
N THR A 396 13.73 -16.03 -29.45
CA THR A 396 15.15 -15.96 -29.77
C THR A 396 15.46 -14.52 -30.15
N ASP A 397 16.50 -13.97 -29.55
CA ASP A 397 16.95 -12.61 -29.83
C ASP A 397 17.56 -12.55 -31.24
N VAL A 398 16.71 -12.43 -32.27
CA VAL A 398 17.12 -12.39 -33.68
C VAL A 398 18.06 -11.21 -33.93
N GLN A 399 17.99 -10.13 -33.14
CA GLN A 399 18.94 -9.01 -33.25
C GLN A 399 20.31 -9.32 -32.63
N LEU A 400 20.40 -10.16 -31.60
CA LEU A 400 21.67 -10.65 -31.06
C LEU A 400 22.33 -11.67 -32.01
N LEU A 401 21.51 -12.51 -32.67
CA LEU A 401 21.99 -13.37 -33.76
C LEU A 401 22.48 -12.56 -34.97
N LEU A 402 21.75 -11.52 -35.40
CA LEU A 402 22.19 -10.66 -36.50
C LEU A 402 23.47 -9.87 -36.17
N LYS A 403 23.65 -9.36 -34.94
CA LYS A 403 24.92 -8.75 -34.51
C LYS A 403 26.08 -9.75 -34.44
N SER A 404 25.81 -11.02 -34.12
CA SER A 404 26.84 -12.08 -34.19
C SER A 404 27.20 -12.46 -35.63
N VAL A 405 26.26 -12.34 -36.57
CA VAL A 405 26.49 -12.59 -38.00
C VAL A 405 27.23 -11.42 -38.66
N GLU A 406 26.92 -10.17 -38.30
CA GLU A 406 27.65 -8.98 -38.79
C GLU A 406 29.10 -8.94 -38.27
N ASN A 407 29.36 -9.36 -37.03
CA ASN A 407 30.73 -9.45 -36.51
C ASN A 407 31.53 -10.64 -37.08
N ASN A 408 30.86 -11.66 -37.63
CA ASN A 408 31.51 -12.78 -38.32
C ASN A 408 31.65 -12.58 -39.84
N ALA A 409 31.06 -11.52 -40.41
CA ALA A 409 31.18 -11.18 -41.82
C ALA A 409 32.42 -10.30 -42.15
N GLN A 410 33.24 -9.96 -41.15
CA GLN A 410 34.56 -9.31 -41.31
C GLN A 410 35.74 -10.30 -41.36
N VAL A 411 35.51 -11.55 -41.76
CA VAL A 411 36.61 -12.45 -42.14
C VAL A 411 37.05 -12.09 -43.56
N GLU A 412 38.23 -11.48 -43.66
CA GLU A 412 38.92 -11.09 -44.88
C GLU A 412 38.92 -12.20 -45.95
N CYS A 413 38.40 -11.89 -47.14
CA CYS A 413 38.75 -12.64 -48.34
C CYS A 413 40.16 -12.21 -48.79
N PRO A 414 41.16 -13.10 -48.83
CA PRO A 414 42.47 -12.75 -49.37
C PRO A 414 42.43 -12.80 -50.90
N ALA A 415 42.80 -11.68 -51.53
CA ALA A 415 43.42 -11.65 -52.85
C ALA A 415 44.37 -10.45 -52.93
#